data_AF-A0AA88JFD3-F1
#
_entry.id   AF-A0AA88JFD3-F1
#
_cell.length_a   1.000
_cell.length_b   1.000
_cell.length_c   1.000
_cell.angle_alpha   90.00
_cell.angle_beta   90.00
_cell.angle_gamma   90.00
#
_symmetry.space_group_name_H-M   'P 1'
#
loop_
_entity.id
_entity.type
_entity.pdbx_description
1 polymer ?
#
loop_
_entity_poly.entity_id
_entity_poly.type
_entity_poly.pdbx_seq_one_letter_code
_entity_poly.pdbx_strand_id
1 'polypeptide(L)'
;MIPRTVRALQTLTLSGGCALLVKVRCLQLYLVGHGDDGASEGRYGIPLRNIFRKYFKYEVAYAAREEVVGLQWDDAFYTGIYKICLTHNDIAIGSFQVVYYDLNDQEIFGNKHMHDGAGNDFPHPVEIQLFAGESIVKVTGHTSLIENIKVVRLLTFSTNHGREFGPFPPENKRVIEGTPFNLPIEGGRKVVGFKGVTDKFLNAIGVHSTTE
;
A
#
# COMPACT_ATOMS: atom_id res chain seq x y z
N MET A 1 35.02 -11.69 -2.34
CA MET A 1 33.94 -12.02 -3.27
C MET A 1 32.72 -11.21 -2.87
N ILE A 2 32.36 -10.20 -3.67
CA ILE A 2 31.21 -9.31 -3.42
C ILE A 2 30.23 -9.55 -4.58
N PRO A 3 28.94 -9.87 -4.33
CA PRO A 3 28.02 -10.18 -5.41
C PRO A 3 27.77 -8.95 -6.28
N ARG A 4 27.82 -9.16 -7.60
CA ARG A 4 27.53 -8.16 -8.63
C ARG A 4 26.09 -7.67 -8.46
N THR A 5 25.94 -6.40 -8.05
CA THR A 5 24.67 -5.69 -8.07
C THR A 5 24.18 -5.61 -9.52
N VAL A 6 23.02 -6.20 -9.81
CA VAL A 6 22.34 -6.01 -11.10
C VAL A 6 21.87 -4.55 -11.12
N ARG A 7 22.68 -3.70 -11.76
CA ARG A 7 22.31 -2.33 -12.10
C ARG A 7 21.20 -2.39 -13.14
N ALA A 8 19.96 -2.15 -12.75
CA ALA A 8 18.96 -1.66 -13.69
C ALA A 8 19.32 -0.21 -14.05
N LEU A 9 20.27 -0.05 -14.97
CA LEU A 9 20.56 1.22 -15.61
C LEU A 9 19.53 1.41 -16.72
N GLN A 10 18.47 2.17 -16.45
CA GLN A 10 17.67 2.73 -17.54
C GLN A 10 18.24 4.08 -17.91
N THR A 11 18.86 4.14 -19.09
CA THR A 11 19.27 5.40 -19.72
C THR A 11 18.02 6.05 -20.32
N LEU A 12 17.59 7.19 -19.77
CA LEU A 12 16.54 8.00 -20.36
C LEU A 12 17.20 9.08 -21.22
N THR A 13 16.99 9.01 -22.54
CA THR A 13 17.37 10.07 -23.47
C THR A 13 16.23 11.09 -23.56
N LEU A 14 16.49 12.32 -23.12
CA LEU A 14 15.60 13.47 -23.40
C LEU A 14 16.00 14.07 -24.76
N SER A 15 15.03 14.65 -25.49
CA SER A 15 15.28 15.29 -26.78
C SER A 15 16.21 16.49 -26.58
N GLY A 16 17.49 16.34 -26.94
CA GLY A 16 18.53 17.32 -26.68
C GLY A 16 19.96 16.76 -26.59
N GLY A 17 20.16 15.44 -26.66
CA GLY A 17 21.48 14.83 -26.85
C GLY A 17 22.31 14.57 -25.59
N CYS A 18 21.87 15.01 -24.40
CA CYS A 18 22.50 14.62 -23.14
C CYS A 18 21.94 13.27 -22.63
N ALA A 19 22.80 12.27 -22.49
CA ALA A 19 22.45 11.01 -21.85
C ALA A 19 22.32 11.21 -20.33
N LEU A 20 21.12 11.01 -19.79
CA LEU A 20 20.86 11.12 -18.35
C LEU A 20 21.00 9.74 -17.71
N LEU A 21 22.02 9.56 -16.85
CA LEU A 21 22.19 8.33 -16.09
C LEU A 21 21.41 8.44 -14.78
N VAL A 22 20.22 7.83 -14.74
CA VAL A 22 19.39 7.83 -13.52
C VAL A 22 19.84 6.68 -12.61
N LYS A 23 20.56 7.01 -11.54
CA LYS A 23 20.94 6.04 -10.52
C LYS A 23 19.93 6.09 -9.38
N VAL A 24 18.99 5.17 -9.38
CA VAL A 24 17.99 5.07 -8.32
C VAL A 24 18.64 4.42 -7.10
N ARG A 25 18.85 5.20 -6.05
CA ARG A 25 19.10 4.69 -4.70
C ARG A 25 18.04 5.30 -3.80
N CYS A 26 17.33 4.43 -3.07
CA CYS A 26 16.35 4.70 -2.02
C CYS A 26 15.84 6.15 -1.93
N LEU A 27 14.57 6.35 -2.32
CA LEU A 27 13.82 7.59 -2.10
C LEU A 27 14.41 8.93 -2.61
N GLN A 28 15.56 8.93 -3.29
CA GLN A 28 16.16 10.10 -3.94
C GLN A 28 16.62 9.79 -5.37
N LEU A 29 16.27 10.66 -6.31
CA LEU A 29 16.91 10.71 -7.62
C LEU A 29 18.09 11.67 -7.53
N TYR A 30 19.26 11.19 -7.93
CA TYR A 30 20.42 12.05 -8.16
C TYR A 30 20.55 12.29 -9.65
N LEU A 31 20.54 13.56 -10.06
CA LEU A 31 20.95 13.94 -11.41
C LEU A 31 22.49 13.88 -11.44
N VAL A 32 23.04 12.91 -12.15
CA VAL A 32 24.48 12.88 -12.46
C VAL A 32 24.64 13.48 -13.85
N GLY A 33 25.01 14.76 -13.91
CA GLY A 33 25.43 15.40 -15.16
C GLY A 33 26.87 15.02 -15.47
N HIS A 34 27.11 14.45 -16.65
CA HIS A 34 28.46 14.37 -17.21
C HIS A 34 28.68 15.59 -18.09
N GLY A 35 29.40 16.59 -17.57
CA GLY A 35 30.08 17.58 -18.39
C GLY A 35 31.51 17.12 -18.67
N ASP A 36 32.10 17.57 -19.77
CA ASP A 36 33.48 17.22 -20.17
C ASP A 36 34.54 17.70 -19.16
N ASP A 37 34.16 18.52 -18.17
CA ASP A 37 35.02 19.05 -17.11
C ASP A 37 34.58 18.59 -15.71
N GLY A 38 34.62 17.28 -15.44
CA GLY A 38 34.49 16.73 -14.09
C GLY A 38 33.05 16.65 -13.54
N ALA A 39 32.73 15.51 -12.91
CA ALA A 39 31.40 15.25 -12.35
C ALA A 39 31.11 16.12 -11.12
N SER A 40 30.22 17.11 -11.25
CA SER A 40 29.65 17.83 -10.10
C SER A 40 28.36 17.14 -9.63
N GLU A 41 28.38 16.58 -8.43
CA GLU A 41 27.23 15.90 -7.81
C GLU A 41 26.26 16.94 -7.21
N GLY A 42 25.28 17.37 -7.99
CA GLY A 42 24.23 18.30 -7.54
C GLY A 42 23.01 17.56 -6.96
N ARG A 43 22.67 17.83 -5.69
CA ARG A 43 21.47 17.26 -5.04
C ARG A 43 20.22 18.06 -5.45
N TYR A 44 19.52 17.61 -6.49
CA TYR A 44 18.20 18.14 -6.85
C TYR A 44 17.11 17.14 -6.45
N GLY A 45 16.47 17.37 -5.29
CA GLY A 45 15.41 16.52 -4.79
C GLY A 45 14.10 16.72 -5.56
N ILE A 46 13.89 15.95 -6.63
CA ILE A 46 12.55 15.81 -7.22
C ILE A 46 11.78 14.80 -6.35
N PRO A 47 10.60 15.13 -5.81
CA PRO A 47 9.77 14.15 -5.12
C PRO A 47 9.43 12.98 -6.07
N LEU A 48 9.88 11.77 -5.72
CA LEU A 48 9.67 10.54 -6.52
C LEU A 48 8.21 10.27 -6.90
N ARG A 49 7.26 10.81 -6.12
CA ARG A 49 5.81 10.76 -6.40
C ARG A 49 5.47 11.17 -7.85
N ASN A 50 6.20 12.12 -8.44
CA ASN A 50 5.92 12.60 -9.80
C ASN A 50 6.54 11.72 -10.90
N ILE A 51 7.62 11.01 -10.61
CA ILE A 51 8.29 10.15 -11.59
C ILE A 51 7.62 8.79 -11.68
N PHE A 52 7.22 8.21 -10.56
CA PHE A 52 6.41 7.00 -10.61
C PHE A 52 5.08 7.22 -11.33
N ARG A 53 4.36 8.32 -11.08
CA ARG A 53 3.13 8.63 -11.85
C ARG A 53 3.34 8.78 -13.36
N LYS A 54 4.55 9.15 -13.79
CA LYS A 54 4.89 9.31 -15.21
C LYS A 54 5.16 7.96 -15.90
N TYR A 55 5.66 6.96 -15.17
CA TYR A 55 6.08 5.66 -15.72
C TYR A 55 5.23 4.47 -15.26
N PHE A 56 4.44 4.64 -14.20
CA PHE A 56 3.54 3.64 -13.64
C PHE A 56 2.18 4.30 -13.44
N LYS A 57 1.16 3.71 -14.06
CA LYS A 57 -0.23 4.08 -13.78
C LYS A 57 -0.72 3.15 -12.66
N TYR A 58 -1.62 3.67 -11.83
CA TYR A 58 -2.23 2.90 -10.75
C TYR A 58 -3.71 3.22 -10.69
N GLU A 59 -4.53 2.20 -10.48
CA GLU A 59 -5.96 2.36 -10.29
C GLU A 59 -6.33 2.38 -8.82
N VAL A 60 -7.39 3.13 -8.54
CA VAL A 60 -7.82 3.37 -7.17
C VAL A 60 -9.25 2.89 -6.96
N ALA A 61 -9.38 1.87 -6.14
CA ALA A 61 -10.65 1.33 -5.68
C ALA A 61 -10.95 1.79 -4.24
N TYR A 62 -12.22 1.99 -3.89
CA TYR A 62 -12.62 2.46 -2.55
C TYR A 62 -13.97 1.88 -2.11
N ALA A 63 -14.04 1.35 -0.89
CA ALA A 63 -15.23 0.64 -0.38
C ALA A 63 -16.33 1.55 0.22
N ALA A 64 -16.02 2.81 0.59
CA ALA A 64 -17.00 3.74 1.18
C ALA A 64 -16.81 5.17 0.67
N ARG A 65 -17.65 5.63 -0.26
CA ARG A 65 -17.40 6.86 -1.05
C ARG A 65 -18.16 8.10 -0.60
N GLU A 66 -19.04 8.00 0.39
CA GLU A 66 -19.92 9.09 0.86
C GLU A 66 -19.88 9.21 2.40
N GLU A 67 -19.83 10.45 2.89
CA GLU A 67 -19.91 10.89 4.31
C GLU A 67 -19.20 9.96 5.32
N VAL A 68 -17.92 9.71 5.11
CA VAL A 68 -17.10 8.93 6.03
C VAL A 68 -16.44 9.85 7.06
N VAL A 69 -16.76 9.65 8.33
CA VAL A 69 -16.11 10.34 9.45
C VAL A 69 -14.73 9.74 9.70
N GLY A 70 -13.72 10.59 9.88
CA GLY A 70 -12.38 10.18 10.30
C GLY A 70 -11.24 10.85 9.55
N LEU A 71 -10.00 10.51 9.94
CA LEU A 71 -8.78 10.98 9.31
C LEU A 71 -8.51 10.19 8.03
N GLN A 72 -8.43 10.90 6.90
CA GLN A 72 -8.03 10.31 5.62
C GLN A 72 -6.53 10.08 5.57
N TRP A 73 -6.13 8.93 5.03
CA TRP A 73 -4.73 8.57 4.87
C TRP A 73 -4.51 7.86 3.52
N ASP A 74 -3.29 8.03 2.99
CA ASP A 74 -2.82 7.40 1.75
C ASP A 74 -1.33 7.11 1.91
N ASP A 75 -0.98 5.82 2.02
CA ASP A 75 0.41 5.37 2.19
C ASP A 75 1.26 5.55 0.93
N ALA A 76 0.65 6.01 -0.17
CA ALA A 76 1.17 5.93 -1.53
C ALA A 76 1.30 4.47 -2.01
N PHE A 77 2.19 4.26 -2.97
CA PHE A 77 2.38 2.98 -3.65
C PHE A 77 3.87 2.60 -3.62
N TYR A 78 4.11 1.29 -3.68
CA TYR A 78 5.41 0.66 -3.50
C TYR A 78 5.63 -0.46 -4.52
N THR A 79 6.73 -1.22 -4.43
CA THR A 79 6.96 -2.35 -5.36
C THR A 79 6.14 -3.59 -4.97
N GLY A 80 5.78 -3.71 -3.69
CA GLY A 80 4.97 -4.79 -3.17
C GLY A 80 4.69 -4.62 -1.68
N ILE A 81 3.88 -5.54 -1.15
CA ILE A 81 3.54 -5.64 0.26
C ILE A 81 4.36 -6.77 0.86
N TYR A 82 5.01 -6.51 1.99
CA TYR A 82 5.71 -7.53 2.76
C TYR A 82 4.82 -8.10 3.86
N LYS A 83 4.19 -7.19 4.64
CA LYS A 83 3.40 -7.57 5.80
C LYS A 83 2.22 -6.64 6.00
N ILE A 84 1.06 -7.19 6.37
CA ILE A 84 -0.11 -6.42 6.83
C ILE A 84 -0.29 -6.71 8.32
N CYS A 85 -0.40 -5.66 9.11
CA CYS A 85 -0.69 -5.73 10.54
C CYS A 85 -2.02 -5.01 10.79
N LEU A 86 -2.95 -5.66 11.47
CA LEU A 86 -4.21 -5.02 11.89
C LEU A 86 -4.58 -5.46 13.30
N THR A 87 -5.40 -4.65 13.97
CA THR A 87 -6.06 -5.05 15.21
C THR A 87 -7.56 -5.00 15.02
N HIS A 88 -8.26 -5.92 15.67
CA HIS A 88 -9.71 -5.94 15.68
C HIS A 88 -10.24 -6.30 17.08
N ASN A 89 -11.53 -6.09 17.28
CA ASN A 89 -12.32 -6.71 18.34
C ASN A 89 -13.40 -7.59 17.68
N ASP A 90 -14.40 -8.02 18.43
CA ASP A 90 -15.51 -8.83 17.90
C ASP A 90 -16.50 -8.02 17.03
N ILE A 91 -16.27 -6.71 16.94
CA ILE A 91 -17.11 -5.77 16.20
C ILE A 91 -16.40 -5.38 14.90
N ALA A 92 -15.27 -4.69 14.94
CA ALA A 92 -14.64 -4.15 13.73
C ALA A 92 -13.12 -4.04 13.87
N ILE A 93 -12.49 -3.57 12.80
CA ILE A 93 -11.07 -3.32 12.71
C ILE A 93 -10.78 -1.95 13.32
N GLY A 94 -9.77 -1.87 14.19
CA GLY A 94 -9.40 -0.65 14.92
C GLY A 94 -8.03 -0.07 14.55
N SER A 95 -7.13 -0.89 14.00
CA SER A 95 -5.90 -0.37 13.42
C SER A 95 -5.51 -1.11 12.14
N PHE A 96 -4.80 -0.40 11.27
CA PHE A 96 -4.27 -0.94 10.03
C PHE A 96 -2.88 -0.37 9.77
N GLN A 97 -1.90 -1.22 9.48
CA GLN A 97 -0.54 -0.85 9.13
C GLN A 97 -0.01 -1.84 8.10
N VAL A 98 0.82 -1.34 7.17
CA VAL A 98 1.42 -2.17 6.14
C VAL A 98 2.92 -1.91 6.09
N VAL A 99 3.69 -2.98 5.95
CA VAL A 99 5.11 -2.95 5.63
C VAL A 99 5.24 -3.27 4.16
N TYR A 100 5.93 -2.39 3.43
CA TYR A 100 6.08 -2.44 1.98
C TYR A 100 7.51 -2.76 1.58
N TYR A 101 7.70 -3.12 0.31
CA TYR A 101 9.03 -3.18 -0.31
C TYR A 101 9.33 -1.89 -1.09
N ASP A 102 10.55 -1.38 -0.99
CA ASP A 102 11.06 -0.35 -1.89
C ASP A 102 11.63 -0.95 -3.20
N LEU A 103 12.25 -0.12 -4.03
CA LEU A 103 12.89 -0.56 -5.28
C LEU A 103 14.14 -1.43 -5.08
N ASN A 104 14.68 -1.49 -3.87
CA ASN A 104 15.85 -2.27 -3.48
C ASN A 104 15.47 -3.51 -2.66
N ASP A 105 14.18 -3.89 -2.67
CA ASP A 105 13.60 -4.96 -1.86
C ASP A 105 13.83 -4.77 -0.35
N GLN A 106 13.96 -3.51 0.10
CA GLN A 106 14.06 -3.18 1.53
C GLN A 106 12.69 -2.90 2.13
N GLU A 107 12.51 -3.32 3.38
CA GLU A 107 11.29 -3.12 4.14
C GLU A 107 11.11 -1.64 4.52
N ILE A 108 9.97 -1.07 4.14
CA ILE A 108 9.53 0.28 4.53
C ILE A 108 8.29 0.14 5.40
N PHE A 109 8.39 0.63 6.63
CA PHE A 109 7.28 0.63 7.58
C PHE A 109 6.31 1.76 7.25
N GLY A 110 5.10 1.40 6.83
CA GLY A 110 3.99 2.35 6.71
C GLY A 110 3.54 2.88 8.07
N ASN A 111 2.80 3.99 8.05
CA ASN A 111 2.22 4.53 9.28
C ASN A 111 1.17 3.58 9.83
N LYS A 112 1.04 3.54 11.16
CA LYS A 112 -0.06 2.83 11.81
C LYS A 112 -1.28 3.74 11.84
N HIS A 113 -2.35 3.34 11.16
CA HIS A 113 -3.60 4.07 11.06
C HIS A 113 -4.56 3.60 12.16
N MET A 114 -4.77 4.42 13.20
CA MET A 114 -5.67 4.16 14.32
C MET A 114 -6.09 5.45 15.01
N HIS A 115 -7.17 5.42 15.80
CA HIS A 115 -7.51 6.49 16.74
C HIS A 115 -6.62 6.45 18.00
N ASP A 116 -6.38 7.62 18.59
CA ASP A 116 -5.59 7.75 19.82
C ASP A 116 -6.22 6.94 20.97
N GLY A 117 -5.41 6.18 21.71
CA GLY A 117 -5.90 5.37 22.83
C GLY A 117 -6.66 4.09 22.46
N ALA A 118 -6.75 3.72 21.18
CA ALA A 118 -7.44 2.49 20.74
C ALA A 118 -6.74 1.17 21.15
N GLY A 119 -5.64 1.22 21.91
CA GLY A 119 -4.83 0.04 22.26
C GLY A 119 -5.60 -1.05 23.02
N ASN A 120 -6.52 -0.68 23.92
CA ASN A 120 -7.29 -1.65 24.71
C ASN A 120 -8.60 -2.07 24.06
N ASP A 121 -9.14 -1.26 23.15
CA ASP A 121 -10.46 -1.48 22.53
C ASP A 121 -10.43 -2.57 21.43
N PHE A 122 -9.24 -2.91 20.94
CA PHE A 122 -9.00 -3.85 19.85
C PHE A 122 -7.94 -4.88 20.24
N PRO A 123 -8.28 -5.85 21.10
CA PRO A 123 -7.31 -6.74 21.74
C PRO A 123 -6.79 -7.87 20.85
N HIS A 124 -7.26 -8.00 19.61
CA HIS A 124 -6.89 -9.10 18.72
C HIS A 124 -5.97 -8.61 17.60
N PRO A 125 -4.64 -8.70 17.76
CA PRO A 125 -3.69 -8.40 16.71
C PRO A 125 -3.64 -9.53 15.67
N VAL A 126 -3.43 -9.13 14.42
CA VAL A 126 -3.27 -10.02 13.27
C VAL A 126 -2.05 -9.56 12.48
N GLU A 127 -1.20 -10.51 12.12
CA GLU A 127 -0.08 -10.30 11.21
C GLU A 127 -0.19 -11.25 10.02
N ILE A 128 -0.16 -10.69 8.82
CA ILE A 128 -0.19 -11.40 7.54
C ILE A 128 1.13 -11.12 6.85
N GLN A 129 2.03 -12.09 6.84
CA GLN A 129 3.29 -12.00 6.12
C GLN A 129 3.19 -12.71 4.77
N LEU A 130 3.60 -12.01 3.71
CA LEU A 130 3.67 -12.55 2.36
C LEU A 130 5.07 -13.11 2.09
N PHE A 131 5.15 -14.25 1.40
CA PHE A 131 6.44 -14.79 0.96
C PHE A 131 6.88 -14.19 -0.38
N ALA A 132 8.13 -14.44 -0.78
CA ALA A 132 8.68 -13.91 -2.02
C ALA A 132 7.84 -14.33 -3.25
N GLY A 133 7.41 -13.35 -4.05
CA GLY A 133 6.55 -13.58 -5.22
C GLY A 133 5.05 -13.71 -4.90
N GLU A 134 4.69 -13.76 -3.62
CA GLU A 134 3.30 -13.66 -3.19
C GLU A 134 2.83 -12.20 -3.24
N SER A 135 1.59 -11.99 -3.68
CA SER A 135 1.01 -10.66 -3.79
C SER A 135 -0.48 -10.73 -3.51
N ILE A 136 -1.01 -9.70 -2.86
CA ILE A 136 -2.46 -9.53 -2.72
C ILE A 136 -3.04 -9.21 -4.10
N VAL A 137 -4.03 -10.02 -4.50
CA VAL A 137 -4.74 -9.87 -5.78
C VAL A 137 -6.23 -9.64 -5.59
N LYS A 138 -6.73 -9.80 -4.37
CA LYS A 138 -8.15 -9.58 -4.05
C LYS A 138 -8.28 -9.03 -2.63
N VAL A 139 -9.12 -8.01 -2.49
CA VAL A 139 -9.52 -7.46 -1.18
C VAL A 139 -11.04 -7.37 -1.16
N THR A 140 -11.64 -8.13 -0.26
CA THR A 140 -13.10 -8.17 -0.08
C THR A 140 -13.45 -7.90 1.36
N GLY A 141 -14.72 -7.58 1.60
CA GLY A 141 -15.19 -7.31 2.93
C GLY A 141 -16.65 -6.94 2.98
N HIS A 142 -17.08 -6.47 4.14
CA HIS A 142 -18.41 -5.93 4.36
C HIS A 142 -18.30 -4.55 5.00
N THR A 143 -19.20 -3.64 4.62
CA THR A 143 -19.39 -2.36 5.32
C THR A 143 -20.75 -2.35 6.00
N SER A 144 -20.84 -1.73 7.19
CA SER A 144 -22.13 -1.50 7.84
C SER A 144 -22.11 -0.19 8.62
N LEU A 145 -23.23 0.18 9.22
CA LEU A 145 -23.31 1.29 10.16
C LEU A 145 -23.11 0.77 11.58
N ILE A 146 -22.27 1.47 12.36
CA ILE A 146 -22.18 1.36 13.82
C ILE A 146 -22.45 2.76 14.36
N GLU A 147 -23.49 2.93 15.19
CA GLU A 147 -23.84 4.25 15.73
C GLU A 147 -24.01 5.32 14.62
N ASN A 148 -24.61 4.95 13.49
CA ASN A 148 -24.78 5.74 12.26
C ASN A 148 -23.48 6.11 11.52
N ILE A 149 -22.34 5.57 11.93
CA ILE A 149 -21.05 5.77 11.26
C ILE A 149 -20.76 4.57 10.36
N LYS A 150 -20.45 4.83 9.08
CA LYS A 150 -20.08 3.77 8.13
C LYS A 150 -18.69 3.22 8.47
N VAL A 151 -18.59 1.90 8.59
CA VAL A 151 -17.36 1.19 8.98
C VAL A 151 -17.07 -0.01 8.08
N VAL A 152 -15.79 -0.35 7.93
CA VAL A 152 -15.33 -1.63 7.39
C VAL A 152 -15.47 -2.67 8.49
N ARG A 153 -16.47 -3.54 8.34
CA ARG A 153 -16.80 -4.59 9.30
C ARG A 153 -15.88 -5.78 9.17
N LEU A 154 -15.54 -6.15 7.94
CA LEU A 154 -14.75 -7.33 7.64
C LEU A 154 -13.75 -7.04 6.55
N LEU A 155 -12.58 -7.66 6.66
CA LEU A 155 -11.59 -7.73 5.59
C LEU A 155 -11.11 -9.15 5.35
N THR A 156 -11.07 -9.52 4.07
CA THR A 156 -10.43 -10.72 3.58
C THR A 156 -9.46 -10.34 2.47
N PHE A 157 -8.23 -10.86 2.58
CA PHE A 157 -7.18 -10.70 1.58
C PHE A 157 -6.94 -12.05 0.90
N SER A 158 -6.98 -12.10 -0.43
CA SER A 158 -6.59 -13.30 -1.19
C SER A 158 -5.33 -13.03 -2.02
N THR A 159 -4.47 -14.04 -2.12
CA THR A 159 -3.19 -13.94 -2.85
C THR A 159 -3.20 -14.68 -4.17
N ASN A 160 -2.25 -14.35 -5.04
CA ASN A 160 -1.99 -15.06 -6.31
C ASN A 160 -1.63 -16.54 -6.12
N HIS A 161 -1.34 -16.97 -4.89
CA HIS A 161 -1.03 -18.36 -4.54
C HIS A 161 -2.20 -19.10 -3.90
N GLY A 162 -3.41 -18.53 -3.94
CA GLY A 162 -4.62 -19.17 -3.40
C GLY A 162 -4.70 -19.18 -1.87
N ARG A 163 -3.86 -18.41 -1.17
CA ARG A 163 -4.00 -18.20 0.27
C ARG A 163 -5.05 -17.11 0.53
N GLU A 164 -5.88 -17.36 1.53
CA GLU A 164 -6.86 -16.39 2.02
C GLU A 164 -6.58 -16.07 3.49
N PHE A 165 -6.66 -14.79 3.82
CA PHE A 165 -6.49 -14.28 5.17
C PHE A 165 -7.74 -13.53 5.59
N GLY A 166 -8.37 -14.01 6.65
CA GLY A 166 -9.62 -13.47 7.16
C GLY A 166 -10.79 -14.44 6.97
N PRO A 167 -12.03 -13.96 7.10
CA PRO A 167 -12.38 -12.56 7.38
C PRO A 167 -11.88 -12.10 8.76
N PHE A 168 -11.49 -10.83 8.86
CA PHE A 168 -11.13 -10.18 10.13
C PHE A 168 -12.14 -9.10 10.49
N PRO A 169 -12.73 -9.13 11.71
CA PRO A 169 -12.77 -10.25 12.65
C PRO A 169 -13.37 -11.55 12.07
N PRO A 170 -13.09 -12.73 12.68
CA PRO A 170 -13.70 -14.00 12.26
C PRO A 170 -15.24 -13.98 12.29
N GLU A 171 -15.86 -14.51 11.25
CA GLU A 171 -17.30 -14.51 10.98
C GLU A 171 -18.15 -15.26 12.03
N ASN A 172 -17.55 -16.22 12.75
CA ASN A 172 -18.26 -17.08 13.70
C ASN A 172 -18.74 -16.37 14.99
N LYS A 173 -18.51 -15.07 15.13
CA LYS A 173 -18.82 -14.33 16.36
C LYS A 173 -20.07 -13.44 16.31
N ARG A 174 -20.69 -13.17 15.15
CA ARG A 174 -21.96 -12.39 15.03
C ARG A 174 -22.54 -12.48 13.61
N VAL A 175 -23.85 -12.23 13.47
CA VAL A 175 -24.49 -12.02 12.17
C VAL A 175 -23.76 -10.90 11.44
N ILE A 176 -23.22 -11.18 10.25
CA ILE A 176 -22.63 -10.16 9.40
C ILE A 176 -23.77 -9.40 8.74
N GLU A 177 -24.21 -8.36 9.42
CA GLU A 177 -25.04 -7.32 8.80
C GLU A 177 -24.11 -6.36 8.05
N GLY A 178 -24.39 -6.12 6.77
CA GLY A 178 -23.64 -5.14 5.98
C GLY A 178 -23.70 -5.36 4.47
N THR A 179 -23.25 -4.35 3.73
CA THR A 179 -23.11 -4.39 2.28
C THR A 179 -21.75 -5.00 1.92
N PRO A 180 -21.70 -6.12 1.18
CA PRO A 180 -20.44 -6.69 0.72
C PRO A 180 -19.75 -5.75 -0.27
N PHE A 181 -18.44 -5.76 -0.28
CA PHE A 181 -17.63 -5.08 -1.29
C PHE A 181 -16.52 -5.98 -1.81
N ASN A 182 -16.10 -5.68 -3.03
CA ASN A 182 -14.92 -6.23 -3.67
C ASN A 182 -14.18 -5.07 -4.33
N LEU A 183 -12.94 -4.83 -3.94
CA LEU A 183 -12.13 -3.79 -4.57
C LEU A 183 -11.69 -4.31 -5.96
N PRO A 184 -12.02 -3.62 -7.07
CA PRO A 184 -11.63 -4.05 -8.40
C PRO A 184 -10.10 -4.10 -8.52
N ILE A 185 -9.59 -5.32 -8.63
CA ILE A 185 -8.20 -5.61 -8.98
C ILE A 185 -8.30 -6.52 -10.21
N GLU A 186 -7.98 -5.97 -11.39
CA GLU A 186 -8.13 -6.71 -12.65
C GLU A 186 -7.10 -7.84 -12.77
N GLY A 187 -7.40 -8.83 -13.61
CA GLY A 187 -6.59 -10.03 -13.76
C GLY A 187 -5.11 -9.73 -14.06
N GLY A 188 -4.21 -10.36 -13.30
CA GLY A 188 -2.76 -10.18 -13.43
C GLY A 188 -2.18 -8.98 -12.67
N ARG A 189 -3.00 -8.13 -12.06
CA ARG A 189 -2.56 -6.98 -11.26
C ARG A 189 -2.39 -7.35 -9.78
N LYS A 190 -1.56 -6.59 -9.07
CA LYS A 190 -1.34 -6.73 -7.64
C LYS A 190 -1.57 -5.43 -6.88
N VAL A 191 -1.94 -5.56 -5.61
CA VAL A 191 -1.99 -4.42 -4.68
C VAL A 191 -0.57 -4.00 -4.32
N VAL A 192 -0.32 -2.70 -4.40
CA VAL A 192 0.98 -2.06 -4.13
C VAL A 192 0.91 -0.94 -3.11
N GLY A 193 -0.28 -0.63 -2.62
CA GLY A 193 -0.49 0.44 -1.67
C GLY A 193 -1.91 0.42 -1.12
N PHE A 194 -2.09 1.03 0.04
CA PHE A 194 -3.39 1.22 0.66
C PHE A 194 -3.66 2.68 0.97
N LYS A 195 -4.94 3.00 1.01
CA LYS A 195 -5.45 4.28 1.49
C LYS A 195 -6.78 4.03 2.21
N GLY A 196 -7.20 4.95 3.06
CA GLY A 196 -8.40 4.73 3.85
C GLY A 196 -8.84 5.95 4.63
N VAL A 197 -9.84 5.72 5.47
CA VAL A 197 -10.29 6.66 6.50
C VAL A 197 -10.33 5.89 7.81
N THR A 198 -9.73 6.47 8.85
CA THR A 198 -9.74 5.91 10.19
C THR A 198 -10.21 6.95 11.19
N ASP A 199 -11.20 6.57 11.99
CA ASP A 199 -11.59 7.21 13.23
C ASP A 199 -11.46 6.17 14.35
N LYS A 200 -12.47 6.00 15.22
CA LYS A 200 -12.52 4.90 16.19
C LYS A 200 -12.34 3.51 15.56
N PHE A 201 -12.76 3.35 14.31
CA PHE A 201 -12.65 2.12 13.53
C PHE A 201 -11.93 2.38 12.21
N LEU A 202 -11.65 1.33 11.44
CA LEU A 202 -11.39 1.47 10.02
C LEU A 202 -12.71 1.79 9.31
N ASN A 203 -12.91 3.04 8.92
CA ASN A 203 -14.16 3.51 8.35
C ASN A 203 -14.26 3.23 6.85
N ALA A 204 -13.13 3.33 6.16
CA ALA A 204 -13.03 3.06 4.73
C ALA A 204 -11.65 2.51 4.36
N ILE A 205 -11.62 1.67 3.33
CA ILE A 205 -10.40 1.12 2.76
C ILE A 205 -10.43 1.22 1.25
N GLY A 206 -9.26 1.43 0.68
CA GLY A 206 -9.00 1.41 -0.75
C GLY A 206 -7.59 0.92 -1.03
N VAL A 207 -7.37 0.57 -2.30
CA VAL A 207 -6.10 0.03 -2.79
C VAL A 207 -5.56 0.85 -3.94
N HIS A 208 -4.23 0.87 -4.05
CA HIS A 208 -3.52 1.15 -5.28
C HIS A 208 -3.12 -0.18 -5.91
N SER A 209 -3.52 -0.42 -7.16
CA SER A 209 -3.13 -1.61 -7.93
C SER A 209 -2.21 -1.23 -9.09
N THR A 210 -1.31 -2.14 -9.47
CA THR A 210 -0.51 -2.00 -10.71
C THR A 210 -1.44 -1.92 -11.92
N THR A 211 -1.10 -1.14 -12.95
CA THR A 211 -1.79 -1.24 -14.26
C THR A 211 -1.12 -2.27 -15.18
N GLU A 212 -1.81 -2.58 -16.28
CA GLU A 212 -1.19 -3.16 -17.49
C GLU A 212 -0.08 -2.27 -18.05
#